data_AF-A0A563CQJ7-F1
#
_entry.id   AF-A0A563CQJ7-F1
#
_cell.length_a   1.000
_cell.length_b   1.000
_cell.length_c   1.000
_cell.angle_alpha   90.00
_cell.angle_beta   90.00
_cell.angle_gamma   90.00
#
_symmetry.space_group_name_H-M   'P 1'
#
loop_
_entity.id
_entity.type
_entity.pdbx_description
1 polymer ?
#
loop_
_entity_poly.entity_id
_entity_poly.type
_entity_poly.pdbx_seq_one_letter_code
_entity_poly.pdbx_strand_id
1 'polypeptide(L)'
;MDNPNTKVSQISPQMGNNNAPYLIGNINNICRTEAGLYGYSDGGYEIYNSYKNISLDTPAPVRICSANQNIDSNGGITNWKFNAKIGLVNNIYAEYELISLAIDILCKIGAAKETLNVSINNRMSVGRILRQYIGLDTVQVQMIMRLIDKKEYNVPDRFLNQVNEIIDSTEGAFDKFYILWSAKTLQDLPAQLRSISEFGQMDYLLKILNLGNLCGNVKYSFLTMAGSGKYMDTVFEITDTNGNILCSGGRTKPYLTVGPANSDQFVEFTIQESVFKKFIEINSNISSADVGIAIFHESAIPSALEIAEKMRSEGVRVDVDIVNFSLEKQKISYIKKHLKFVLFIDSRENLSGTYRLLETSTGKDYNVSIERATSKILDYRGINHEEDDSLFSILV
;
A
#
# COMPACT_ATOMS: atom_id res chain seq x y z
N MET A 1 11.95 -54.15 -0.37
CA MET A 1 12.39 -54.12 -1.77
C MET A 1 11.25 -53.53 -2.59
N ASP A 2 11.64 -52.68 -3.53
CA ASP A 2 10.93 -52.19 -4.72
C ASP A 2 9.94 -51.02 -4.64
N ASN A 3 10.32 -50.01 -5.42
CA ASN A 3 9.63 -48.82 -5.92
C ASN A 3 8.61 -49.22 -7.01
N PRO A 4 7.49 -48.48 -7.23
CA PRO A 4 7.47 -47.63 -8.42
C PRO A 4 6.56 -46.38 -8.35
N ASN A 5 6.86 -45.46 -9.28
CA ASN A 5 6.07 -44.31 -9.72
C ASN A 5 4.59 -44.59 -10.06
N THR A 6 3.85 -43.47 -10.12
CA THR A 6 2.60 -43.15 -10.85
C THR A 6 1.24 -43.51 -10.23
N LYS A 7 0.48 -42.48 -9.81
CA LYS A 7 -0.63 -41.96 -10.64
C LYS A 7 -1.05 -40.53 -10.25
N VAL A 8 -1.13 -39.72 -11.29
CA VAL A 8 -1.80 -38.42 -11.41
C VAL A 8 -3.29 -38.55 -11.05
N SER A 9 -3.81 -37.59 -10.29
CA SER A 9 -5.19 -37.14 -10.47
C SER A 9 -5.25 -35.62 -10.37
N GLN A 10 -5.32 -35.00 -11.54
CA GLN A 10 -5.78 -33.64 -11.76
C GLN A 10 -7.18 -33.47 -11.15
N ILE A 11 -7.38 -32.45 -10.31
CA ILE A 11 -8.59 -31.64 -10.29
C ILE A 11 -8.18 -30.19 -10.00
N SER A 12 -8.19 -29.34 -11.03
CA SER A 12 -8.42 -27.90 -10.90
C SER A 12 -9.90 -27.63 -11.24
N PRO A 13 -10.40 -26.39 -11.14
CA PRO A 13 -10.44 -25.46 -10.01
C PRO A 13 -11.91 -25.06 -9.72
N GLN A 14 -12.24 -24.56 -8.53
CA GLN A 14 -13.38 -23.66 -8.39
C GLN A 14 -12.88 -22.25 -8.13
N MET A 15 -13.01 -21.43 -9.17
CA MET A 15 -12.86 -19.98 -9.15
C MET A 15 -13.84 -19.38 -8.15
N GLY A 16 -13.31 -18.80 -7.07
CA GLY A 16 -13.97 -17.76 -6.30
C GLY A 16 -13.21 -16.45 -6.52
N ASN A 17 -13.95 -15.37 -6.81
CA ASN A 17 -13.52 -13.98 -7.09
C ASN A 17 -12.14 -13.59 -6.51
N ASN A 18 -11.06 -13.88 -7.25
CA ASN A 18 -9.68 -13.56 -6.86
C ASN A 18 -9.15 -12.40 -7.71
N ASN A 19 -9.34 -11.17 -7.23
CA ASN A 19 -8.65 -9.98 -7.76
C ASN A 19 -7.23 -9.80 -7.19
N ALA A 20 -6.80 -10.65 -6.24
CA ALA A 20 -5.48 -10.58 -5.60
C ALA A 20 -4.29 -10.70 -6.58
N PRO A 21 -4.29 -11.59 -7.59
CA PRO A 21 -3.18 -11.69 -8.56
C PRO A 21 -3.02 -10.43 -9.42
N TYR A 22 -4.13 -9.74 -9.73
CA TYR A 22 -4.13 -8.50 -10.50
C TYR A 22 -3.57 -7.31 -9.72
N LEU A 23 -3.82 -7.24 -8.40
CA LEU A 23 -3.19 -6.23 -7.54
C LEU A 23 -1.66 -6.41 -7.49
N ILE A 24 -1.19 -7.66 -7.42
CA ILE A 24 0.24 -7.99 -7.34
C ILE A 24 1.00 -7.58 -8.62
N GLY A 25 0.41 -7.76 -9.80
CA GLY A 25 0.97 -7.29 -11.06
C GLY A 25 1.14 -5.76 -11.12
N ASN A 26 0.22 -5.01 -10.52
CA ASN A 26 0.34 -3.55 -10.37
C ASN A 26 1.38 -3.16 -9.31
N ILE A 27 1.52 -3.92 -8.21
CA ILE A 27 2.51 -3.64 -7.15
C ILE A 27 3.95 -3.66 -7.66
N ASN A 28 4.28 -4.51 -8.64
CA ASN A 28 5.60 -4.53 -9.28
C ASN A 28 5.92 -3.22 -10.04
N ASN A 29 4.91 -2.59 -10.67
CA ASN A 29 5.05 -1.27 -11.28
C ASN A 29 5.04 -0.14 -10.23
N ILE A 30 4.44 -0.39 -9.06
CA ILE A 30 4.34 0.57 -7.95
C ILE A 30 5.69 0.74 -7.26
N CYS A 31 6.39 -0.33 -6.89
CA CYS A 31 7.47 -0.24 -5.91
C CYS A 31 8.79 0.39 -6.39
N ARG A 32 9.07 0.52 -7.70
CA ARG A 32 10.33 1.11 -8.27
C ARG A 32 11.64 0.74 -7.54
N THR A 33 11.67 -0.39 -6.84
CA THR A 33 12.82 -0.91 -6.09
C THR A 33 12.92 -2.40 -6.37
N GLU A 34 14.13 -2.91 -6.55
CA GLU A 34 14.41 -4.36 -6.65
C GLU A 34 14.02 -5.06 -5.32
N ALA A 35 12.75 -5.40 -5.16
CA ALA A 35 12.26 -6.21 -4.06
C ALA A 35 12.52 -7.69 -4.38
N GLY A 36 13.73 -8.15 -4.10
CA GLY A 36 14.11 -9.56 -4.21
C GLY A 36 13.66 -10.35 -2.99
N LEU A 37 12.40 -10.81 -2.97
CA LEU A 37 11.87 -12.02 -2.30
C LEU A 37 10.37 -11.85 -2.03
N TYR A 38 9.54 -12.48 -2.86
CA TYR A 38 8.10 -12.62 -2.63
C TYR A 38 7.81 -14.06 -2.20
N GLY A 39 7.20 -14.23 -1.02
CA GLY A 39 6.61 -15.50 -0.57
C GLY A 39 5.08 -15.40 -0.60
N TYR A 40 4.42 -16.44 -1.10
CA TYR A 40 2.96 -16.56 -1.16
C TYR A 40 2.57 -17.56 -0.07
N SER A 41 2.15 -17.08 1.11
CA SER A 41 1.85 -17.97 2.23
C SER A 41 0.35 -18.21 2.37
N ASP A 42 -0.10 -19.42 2.04
CA ASP A 42 -1.37 -19.96 2.53
C ASP A 42 -1.23 -20.25 4.02
N GLY A 43 -1.73 -19.33 4.84
CA GLY A 43 -1.65 -19.43 6.29
C GLY A 43 -0.28 -19.05 6.83
N GLY A 44 -0.24 -18.66 8.10
CA GLY A 44 0.90 -18.02 8.78
C GLY A 44 2.18 -18.86 8.93
N TYR A 45 2.44 -19.83 8.06
CA TYR A 45 3.59 -20.74 8.11
C TYR A 45 4.78 -20.32 7.23
N GLU A 46 4.61 -19.49 6.19
CA GLU A 46 5.75 -19.07 5.35
C GLU A 46 6.45 -17.79 5.84
N ILE A 47 5.79 -17.04 6.75
CA ILE A 47 6.42 -15.92 7.48
C ILE A 47 7.58 -16.43 8.34
N TYR A 48 7.73 -17.73 8.60
CA TYR A 48 8.86 -18.28 9.36
C TYR A 48 10.01 -18.82 8.50
N ASN A 49 9.75 -19.23 7.24
CA ASN A 49 10.77 -19.88 6.40
C ASN A 49 11.57 -18.92 5.51
N SER A 50 11.05 -17.74 5.18
CA SER A 50 11.80 -16.72 4.41
C SER A 50 12.91 -16.03 5.22
N TYR A 51 12.83 -16.03 6.56
CA TYR A 51 13.85 -15.44 7.44
C TYR A 51 14.99 -16.39 7.78
N LYS A 52 14.82 -17.72 7.61
CA LYS A 52 15.89 -18.70 7.84
C LYS A 52 17.08 -18.55 6.88
N ASN A 53 16.92 -17.78 5.81
CA ASN A 53 17.95 -17.54 4.79
C ASN A 53 18.61 -16.15 4.87
N ILE A 54 18.25 -15.30 5.84
CA ILE A 54 19.06 -14.10 6.13
C ILE A 54 20.29 -14.59 6.90
N SER A 55 21.31 -15.01 6.15
CA SER A 55 22.63 -15.32 6.70
C SER A 55 23.38 -14.02 6.99
N LEU A 56 24.46 -14.11 7.78
CA LEU A 56 25.40 -13.00 8.04
C LEU A 56 25.96 -12.36 6.75
N ASP A 57 25.91 -13.08 5.62
CA ASP A 57 26.42 -12.63 4.32
C ASP A 57 25.36 -11.95 3.44
N THR A 58 24.13 -11.78 3.95
CA THR A 58 23.05 -11.16 3.17
C THR A 58 23.41 -9.69 2.88
N PRO A 59 23.44 -9.26 1.60
CA PRO A 59 23.70 -7.87 1.27
C PRO A 59 22.65 -6.95 1.89
N ALA A 60 23.10 -5.97 2.67
CA ALA A 60 22.25 -4.93 3.23
C ALA A 60 22.11 -3.75 2.24
N PRO A 61 20.96 -3.05 2.22
CA PRO A 61 19.75 -3.32 3.00
C PRO A 61 18.88 -4.43 2.39
N VAL A 62 18.12 -5.13 3.23
CA VAL A 62 17.15 -6.15 2.77
C VAL A 62 15.78 -5.53 2.68
N ARG A 63 15.16 -5.56 1.50
CA ARG A 63 13.81 -5.04 1.24
C ARG A 63 12.88 -6.17 0.86
N ILE A 64 11.77 -6.31 1.58
CA ILE A 64 10.81 -7.42 1.37
C ILE A 64 9.40 -6.85 1.36
N CYS A 65 8.59 -7.28 0.38
CA CYS A 65 7.17 -7.00 0.32
C CYS A 65 6.39 -8.32 0.33
N SER A 66 5.24 -8.35 0.99
CA SER A 66 4.38 -9.54 1.00
C SER A 66 2.90 -9.18 1.11
N ALA A 67 2.05 -9.96 0.43
CA ALA A 67 0.61 -9.92 0.58
C ALA A 67 0.16 -11.21 1.26
N ASN A 68 -0.23 -11.12 2.53
CA ASN A 68 -0.52 -12.31 3.34
C ASN A 68 -2.02 -12.39 3.60
N GLN A 69 -2.59 -13.58 3.44
CA GLN A 69 -3.98 -13.86 3.79
C GLN A 69 -4.08 -14.22 5.28
N ASN A 70 -5.12 -13.70 5.94
CA ASN A 70 -5.53 -14.15 7.25
C ASN A 70 -6.58 -15.24 7.08
N ILE A 71 -6.33 -16.38 7.71
CA ILE A 71 -7.17 -17.56 7.66
C ILE A 71 -7.87 -17.72 9.02
N ASP A 72 -9.18 -17.91 9.02
CA ASP A 72 -9.93 -18.24 10.24
C ASP A 72 -9.66 -19.68 10.71
N SER A 73 -10.25 -20.02 11.86
CA SER A 73 -10.13 -21.37 12.44
C SER A 73 -10.68 -22.49 11.55
N ASN A 74 -11.47 -22.16 10.52
CA ASN A 74 -12.11 -23.11 9.62
C ASN A 74 -11.40 -23.21 8.27
N GLY A 75 -10.27 -22.52 8.09
CA GLY A 75 -9.55 -22.49 6.81
C GLY A 75 -10.08 -21.46 5.81
N GLY A 76 -11.05 -20.63 6.20
CA GLY A 76 -11.61 -19.57 5.37
C GLY A 76 -10.71 -18.34 5.35
N ILE A 77 -10.49 -17.78 4.17
CA ILE A 77 -9.81 -16.49 4.02
C ILE A 77 -10.75 -15.40 4.53
N THR A 78 -10.34 -14.70 5.57
CA THR A 78 -11.14 -13.62 6.18
C THR A 78 -10.82 -12.27 5.58
N ASN A 79 -9.52 -11.97 5.45
CA ASN A 79 -9.03 -10.80 4.78
C ASN A 79 -7.55 -10.99 4.40
N TRP A 80 -6.97 -10.03 3.70
CA TRP A 80 -5.52 -9.98 3.45
C TRP A 80 -4.90 -8.67 3.91
N LYS A 81 -3.57 -8.65 4.01
CA LYS A 81 -2.79 -7.47 4.36
C LYS A 81 -1.55 -7.36 3.48
N PHE A 82 -1.27 -6.16 3.01
CA PHE A 82 0.00 -5.83 2.37
C PHE A 82 1.01 -5.40 3.44
N ASN A 83 2.23 -5.91 3.36
CA ASN A 83 3.33 -5.52 4.25
C ASN A 83 4.57 -5.22 3.43
N ALA A 84 5.34 -4.23 3.85
CA ALA A 84 6.70 -4.02 3.39
C ALA A 84 7.62 -3.83 4.59
N LYS A 85 8.87 -4.29 4.47
CA LYS A 85 9.88 -4.21 5.52
C LYS A 85 11.28 -3.96 4.97
N ILE A 86 12.07 -3.21 5.72
CA ILE A 86 13.50 -2.97 5.49
C ILE A 86 14.27 -3.48 6.70
N GLY A 87 15.19 -4.42 6.47
CA GLY A 87 16.08 -5.01 7.48
C GLY A 87 17.55 -4.70 7.19
N LEU A 88 18.40 -5.03 8.17
CA LEU A 88 19.86 -4.77 8.13
C LEU A 88 20.22 -3.27 7.98
N VAL A 89 19.35 -2.37 8.45
CA VAL A 89 19.57 -0.91 8.45
C VAL A 89 19.21 -0.32 9.79
N ASN A 90 20.16 0.41 10.39
CA ASN A 90 19.98 1.07 11.68
C ASN A 90 20.12 2.60 11.59
N ASN A 91 19.53 3.19 10.56
CA ASN A 91 19.42 4.63 10.44
C ASN A 91 17.99 5.01 10.04
N ILE A 92 17.68 6.28 10.25
CA ILE A 92 16.35 6.87 10.05
C ILE A 92 15.89 6.93 8.59
N TYR A 93 16.79 6.67 7.63
CA TYR A 93 16.44 6.68 6.21
C TYR A 93 15.58 5.46 5.83
N ALA A 94 15.65 4.36 6.59
CA ALA A 94 14.74 3.22 6.40
C ALA A 94 13.28 3.59 6.70
N GLU A 95 13.04 4.38 7.76
CA GLU A 95 11.73 4.95 8.08
C GLU A 95 11.24 5.90 7.00
N TYR A 96 12.11 6.80 6.53
CA TYR A 96 11.77 7.70 5.43
C TYR A 96 11.34 6.92 4.18
N GLU A 97 12.13 5.92 3.78
CA GLU A 97 11.86 5.11 2.59
C GLU A 97 10.54 4.34 2.70
N LEU A 98 10.26 3.70 3.84
CA LEU A 98 9.01 2.97 4.03
C LEU A 98 7.78 3.87 4.14
N ILE A 99 7.88 5.02 4.81
CA ILE A 99 6.78 5.99 4.84
C ILE A 99 6.50 6.51 3.43
N SER A 100 7.56 6.81 2.66
CA SER A 100 7.44 7.24 1.27
C SER A 100 6.77 6.17 0.40
N LEU A 101 7.18 4.91 0.53
CA LEU A 101 6.59 3.79 -0.19
C LEU A 101 5.11 3.60 0.18
N ALA A 102 4.75 3.70 1.46
CA ALA A 102 3.37 3.58 1.90
C ALA A 102 2.48 4.70 1.31
N ILE A 103 2.98 5.94 1.28
CA ILE A 103 2.28 7.07 0.65
C ILE A 103 2.10 6.82 -0.85
N ASP A 104 3.17 6.43 -1.56
CA ASP A 104 3.11 6.15 -3.00
C ASP A 104 2.11 5.05 -3.34
N ILE A 105 2.07 3.97 -2.55
CA ILE A 105 1.06 2.91 -2.69
C ILE A 105 -0.35 3.46 -2.50
N LEU A 106 -0.58 4.24 -1.42
CA LEU A 106 -1.89 4.82 -1.15
C LEU A 106 -2.34 5.77 -2.27
N CYS A 107 -1.45 6.59 -2.80
CA CYS A 107 -1.74 7.47 -3.92
C CYS A 107 -2.07 6.68 -5.19
N LYS A 108 -1.29 5.64 -5.53
CA LYS A 108 -1.53 4.82 -6.72
C LYS A 108 -2.81 3.99 -6.67
N ILE A 109 -3.34 3.69 -5.49
CA ILE A 109 -4.65 3.05 -5.37
C ILE A 109 -5.81 4.06 -5.35
N GLY A 110 -5.54 5.37 -5.22
CA GLY A 110 -6.54 6.42 -5.37
C GLY A 110 -6.57 7.51 -4.31
N ALA A 111 -5.67 7.53 -3.34
CA ALA A 111 -5.66 8.58 -2.32
C ALA A 111 -5.03 9.87 -2.87
N ALA A 112 -5.76 10.99 -2.84
CA ALA A 112 -5.16 12.29 -3.10
C ALA A 112 -4.11 12.60 -2.03
N LYS A 113 -2.90 12.95 -2.47
CA LYS A 113 -1.72 13.18 -1.63
C LYS A 113 -1.98 14.17 -0.49
N GLU A 114 -2.74 15.21 -0.77
CA GLU A 114 -3.08 16.32 0.13
C GLU A 114 -4.01 15.87 1.26
N THR A 115 -4.74 14.77 1.06
CA THR A 115 -5.68 14.21 2.05
C THR A 115 -4.99 13.28 3.06
N LEU A 116 -3.75 12.90 2.79
CA LEU A 116 -2.96 12.00 3.63
C LEU A 116 -2.25 12.75 4.75
N ASN A 117 -2.38 12.22 5.96
CA ASN A 117 -1.74 12.74 7.17
C ASN A 117 -0.82 11.68 7.78
N VAL A 118 0.46 11.98 7.94
CA VAL A 118 1.42 11.12 8.62
C VAL A 118 1.61 11.62 10.05
N SER A 119 1.39 10.73 11.02
CA SER A 119 1.70 10.98 12.43
C SER A 119 2.85 10.08 12.86
N ILE A 120 3.85 10.63 13.55
CA ILE A 120 5.07 9.92 13.97
C ILE A 120 5.28 10.08 15.47
N ASN A 121 5.79 9.04 16.10
CA ASN A 121 6.22 9.04 17.49
C ASN A 121 7.36 8.04 17.73
N ASN A 122 7.90 8.02 18.94
CA ASN A 122 8.76 6.94 19.42
C ASN A 122 8.04 6.19 20.55
N ARG A 123 7.86 4.87 20.38
CA ARG A 123 7.05 4.06 21.31
C ARG A 123 7.68 3.96 22.71
N MET A 124 9.00 3.85 22.80
CA MET A 124 9.72 3.83 24.08
C MET A 124 9.54 5.14 24.87
N SER A 125 9.50 6.28 24.17
CA SER A 125 9.37 7.59 24.80
C SER A 125 8.06 7.74 25.60
N VAL A 126 6.97 7.13 25.14
CA VAL A 126 5.63 7.30 25.74
C VAL A 126 5.62 6.83 27.20
N GLY A 127 6.08 5.61 27.47
CA GLY A 127 6.10 5.08 28.84
C GLY A 127 7.00 5.89 29.77
N ARG A 128 8.13 6.39 29.24
CA ARG A 128 9.05 7.26 29.97
C ARG A 128 8.42 8.62 30.28
N ILE A 129 7.74 9.25 29.33
CA ILE A 129 7.06 10.53 29.50
C ILE A 129 5.93 10.40 30.53
N LEU A 130 5.08 9.37 30.43
CA LEU A 130 4.00 9.12 31.38
C LEU A 130 4.54 8.94 32.81
N ARG A 131 5.64 8.20 32.98
CA ARG A 131 6.24 7.96 34.30
C ARG A 131 6.98 9.18 34.85
N GLN A 132 7.88 9.78 34.07
CA GLN A 132 8.84 10.78 34.56
C GLN A 132 8.31 12.22 34.49
N TYR A 133 7.51 12.55 33.47
CA TYR A 133 7.00 13.92 33.30
C TYR A 133 5.62 14.10 33.93
N ILE A 134 4.69 13.18 33.66
CA ILE A 134 3.37 13.24 34.28
C ILE A 134 3.46 12.83 35.76
N GLY A 135 4.21 11.76 36.06
CA GLY A 135 4.39 11.26 37.43
C GLY A 135 3.58 10.00 37.74
N LEU A 136 3.17 9.26 36.71
CA LEU A 136 2.28 8.10 36.86
C LEU A 136 3.02 6.85 37.33
N ASP A 137 2.34 6.02 38.11
CA ASP A 137 2.83 4.71 38.51
C ASP A 137 2.76 3.67 37.36
N THR A 138 3.28 2.48 37.61
CA THR A 138 3.34 1.42 36.59
C THR A 138 1.95 0.97 36.11
N VAL A 139 0.95 0.94 37.00
CA VAL A 139 -0.42 0.51 36.67
C VAL A 139 -1.09 1.57 35.80
N GLN A 140 -1.04 2.83 36.23
CA GLN A 140 -1.58 3.97 35.48
C GLN A 140 -0.96 4.07 34.09
N VAL A 141 0.37 3.97 33.98
CA VAL A 141 1.08 3.96 32.68
C VAL A 141 0.53 2.87 31.76
N GLN A 142 0.37 1.64 32.27
CA GLN A 142 -0.15 0.52 31.46
C GLN A 142 -1.60 0.76 31.04
N MET A 143 -2.45 1.32 31.90
CA MET A 143 -3.84 1.63 31.56
C MET A 143 -3.92 2.68 30.45
N ILE A 144 -3.17 3.78 30.55
CA ILE A 144 -3.11 4.83 29.52
C ILE A 144 -2.57 4.27 28.20
N MET A 145 -1.45 3.55 28.23
CA MET A 145 -0.89 2.94 27.01
C MET A 145 -1.88 1.98 26.34
N ARG A 146 -2.69 1.24 27.11
CA ARG A 146 -3.74 0.37 26.56
C ARG A 146 -4.86 1.17 25.88
N LEU A 147 -5.28 2.30 26.44
CA LEU A 147 -6.27 3.17 25.79
C LEU A 147 -5.75 3.70 24.45
N ILE A 148 -4.48 4.12 24.42
CA ILE A 148 -3.82 4.60 23.20
C ILE A 148 -3.69 3.47 22.17
N ASP A 149 -3.21 2.28 22.56
CA ASP A 149 -3.07 1.12 21.67
C ASP A 149 -4.43 0.66 21.10
N LYS A 150 -5.51 0.76 21.89
CA LYS A 150 -6.89 0.46 21.47
C LYS A 150 -7.53 1.55 20.62
N LYS A 151 -6.84 2.67 20.38
CA LYS A 151 -7.35 3.77 19.54
C LYS A 151 -8.64 4.39 20.08
N GLU A 152 -8.83 4.35 21.41
CA GLU A 152 -10.01 4.94 22.06
C GLU A 152 -10.07 6.47 21.83
N TYR A 153 -8.93 7.10 21.50
CA TYR A 153 -8.81 8.51 21.12
C TYR A 153 -9.57 8.92 19.85
N ASN A 154 -10.09 7.96 19.07
CA ASN A 154 -10.99 8.26 17.95
C ASN A 154 -12.34 8.83 18.43
N VAL A 155 -12.66 8.70 19.72
CA VAL A 155 -13.77 9.40 20.39
C VAL A 155 -13.17 10.31 21.48
N PRO A 156 -12.77 11.56 21.14
CA PRO A 156 -11.95 12.41 22.01
C PRO A 156 -12.49 12.59 23.43
N ASP A 157 -13.78 12.91 23.58
CA ASP A 157 -14.38 13.18 24.89
C ASP A 157 -14.37 11.93 25.78
N ARG A 158 -14.70 10.77 25.20
CA ARG A 158 -14.67 9.50 25.92
C ARG A 158 -13.25 9.15 26.36
N PHE A 159 -12.28 9.30 25.45
CA PHE A 159 -10.88 9.03 25.74
C PHE A 159 -10.36 9.92 26.86
N LEU A 160 -10.65 11.21 26.83
CA LEU A 160 -10.26 12.13 27.90
C LEU A 160 -10.84 11.79 29.25
N ASN A 161 -12.14 11.44 29.29
CA ASN A 161 -12.79 11.06 30.54
C ASN A 161 -12.12 9.83 31.14
N GLN A 162 -11.83 8.80 30.32
CA GLN A 162 -11.12 7.61 30.76
C GLN A 162 -9.68 7.92 31.21
N VAL A 163 -8.98 8.82 30.53
CA VAL A 163 -7.65 9.27 30.94
C VAL A 163 -7.72 9.97 32.30
N ASN A 164 -8.69 10.88 32.49
CA ASN A 164 -8.89 11.60 33.73
C ASN A 164 -9.16 10.64 34.90
N GLU A 165 -10.05 9.67 34.72
CA GLU A 165 -10.33 8.62 35.73
C GLU A 165 -9.09 7.82 36.16
N ILE A 166 -8.06 7.72 35.31
CA ILE A 166 -6.83 7.00 35.63
C ILE A 166 -5.83 7.88 36.39
N ILE A 167 -5.82 9.19 36.11
CA ILE A 167 -4.76 10.11 36.56
C ILE A 167 -5.23 11.17 37.55
N ASP A 168 -6.52 11.20 37.90
CA ASP A 168 -7.16 12.19 38.79
C ASP A 168 -6.49 12.29 40.17
N SER A 169 -5.98 11.17 40.68
CA SER A 169 -5.23 11.07 41.93
C SER A 169 -3.84 11.73 41.88
N THR A 170 -3.37 12.12 40.69
CA THR A 170 -2.05 12.74 40.48
C THR A 170 -2.22 14.23 40.16
N GLU A 171 -1.77 15.09 41.07
CA GLU A 171 -1.92 16.54 40.95
C GLU A 171 -1.30 17.09 39.65
N GLY A 172 -2.09 17.86 38.88
CA GLY A 172 -1.66 18.47 37.61
C GLY A 172 -1.40 17.48 36.47
N ALA A 173 -1.68 16.18 36.64
CA ALA A 173 -1.40 15.17 35.62
C ALA A 173 -2.23 15.37 34.34
N PHE A 174 -3.50 15.78 34.49
CA PHE A 174 -4.39 16.00 33.35
C PHE A 174 -3.91 17.15 32.46
N ASP A 175 -3.51 18.28 33.03
CA ASP A 175 -2.98 19.41 32.26
C ASP A 175 -1.69 19.03 31.52
N LYS A 176 -0.80 18.29 32.19
CA LYS A 176 0.43 17.76 31.56
C LYS A 176 0.10 16.80 30.42
N PHE A 177 -0.87 15.90 30.61
CA PHE A 177 -1.33 15.00 29.55
C PHE A 177 -1.92 15.77 28.36
N TYR A 178 -2.74 16.77 28.64
CA TYR A 178 -3.39 17.59 27.61
C TYR A 178 -2.38 18.34 26.74
N ILE A 179 -1.27 18.83 27.33
CA ILE A 179 -0.14 19.39 26.58
C ILE A 179 0.45 18.36 25.61
N LEU A 180 0.69 17.13 26.07
CA LEU A 180 1.26 16.07 25.23
C LEU A 180 0.31 15.67 24.09
N TRP A 181 -0.98 15.57 24.37
CA TRP A 181 -1.99 15.23 23.38
C TRP A 181 -2.13 16.32 22.31
N SER A 182 -2.10 17.58 22.73
CA SER A 182 -2.25 18.73 21.83
C SER A 182 -1.04 18.94 20.92
N ALA A 183 0.16 18.54 21.34
CA ALA A 183 1.41 18.71 20.59
C ALA A 183 1.33 18.09 19.19
N LYS A 184 1.78 18.86 18.18
CA LYS A 184 1.90 18.46 16.76
C LYS A 184 3.33 18.49 16.27
N THR A 185 4.22 19.15 17.00
CA THR A 185 5.65 19.18 16.77
C THR A 185 6.40 18.85 18.05
N LEU A 186 7.67 18.49 17.92
CA LEU A 186 8.56 18.35 19.08
C LEU A 186 8.81 19.68 19.81
N GLN A 187 8.61 20.81 19.15
CA GLN A 187 8.74 22.13 19.78
C GLN A 187 7.53 22.51 20.63
N ASP A 188 6.37 21.87 20.42
CA ASP A 188 5.19 22.08 21.27
C ASP A 188 5.36 21.41 22.63
N LEU A 189 6.30 20.46 22.75
CA LEU A 189 6.58 19.76 24.00
C LEU A 189 7.31 20.67 25.00
N PRO A 190 7.14 20.45 26.31
CA PRO A 190 7.93 21.08 27.36
C PRO A 190 9.43 20.93 27.11
N ALA A 191 10.22 21.97 27.41
CA ALA A 191 11.67 21.99 27.14
C ALA A 191 12.42 20.77 27.69
N GLN A 192 12.07 20.30 28.89
CA GLN A 192 12.67 19.11 29.52
C GLN A 192 12.42 17.79 28.76
N LEU A 193 11.39 17.73 27.91
CA LEU A 193 11.12 16.56 27.08
C LEU A 193 11.82 16.60 25.73
N ARG A 194 12.21 17.78 25.24
CA ARG A 194 12.85 17.92 23.91
C ARG A 194 14.22 17.26 23.84
N SER A 195 14.88 17.08 24.99
CA SER A 195 16.21 16.50 25.09
C SER A 195 16.22 14.99 25.39
N ILE A 196 15.08 14.30 25.37
CA ILE A 196 15.09 12.84 25.50
C ILE A 196 15.78 12.23 24.27
N SER A 197 16.65 11.26 24.52
CA SER A 197 17.48 10.58 23.50
C SER A 197 16.65 10.05 22.31
N GLU A 198 15.45 9.58 22.60
CA GLU A 198 14.49 8.96 21.70
C GLU A 198 13.97 9.93 20.63
N PHE A 199 14.04 11.25 20.86
CA PHE A 199 13.59 12.26 19.90
C PHE A 199 14.67 12.72 18.92
N GLY A 200 15.94 12.37 19.15
CA GLY A 200 17.06 12.86 18.35
C GLY A 200 16.92 12.56 16.85
N GLN A 201 16.71 11.30 16.47
CA GLN A 201 16.52 10.93 15.07
C GLN A 201 15.12 11.29 14.53
N MET A 202 14.11 11.34 15.41
CA MET A 202 12.74 11.62 15.01
C MET A 202 12.53 13.08 14.55
N ASP A 203 13.19 14.05 15.19
CA ASP A 203 13.17 15.45 14.74
C ASP A 203 13.72 15.56 13.30
N TYR A 204 14.80 14.84 13.02
CA TYR A 204 15.36 14.79 11.67
C TYR A 204 14.40 14.10 10.68
N LEU A 205 13.76 12.99 11.05
CA LEU A 205 12.76 12.31 10.22
C LEU A 205 11.59 13.24 9.85
N LEU A 206 11.03 13.94 10.84
CA LEU A 206 9.95 14.90 10.63
C LEU A 206 10.38 16.00 9.65
N LYS A 207 11.61 16.50 9.77
CA LYS A 207 12.16 17.52 8.84
C LYS A 207 12.29 17.00 7.42
N ILE A 208 12.93 15.84 7.21
CA ILE A 208 13.14 15.31 5.85
C ILE A 208 11.84 14.88 5.16
N LEU A 209 10.84 14.40 5.92
CA LEU A 209 9.51 14.09 5.39
C LEU A 209 8.75 15.36 4.98
N ASN A 210 8.81 16.42 5.80
CA ASN A 210 8.22 17.71 5.46
C ASN A 210 8.92 18.36 4.25
N LEU A 211 10.25 18.29 4.16
CA LEU A 211 11.02 18.77 3.01
C LEU A 211 10.71 18.00 1.73
N GLY A 212 10.48 16.68 1.85
CA GLY A 212 10.09 15.83 0.72
C GLY A 212 8.69 16.15 0.18
N ASN A 213 7.88 16.90 0.93
CA ASN A 213 6.50 17.27 0.58
C ASN A 213 5.72 16.06 0.05
N LEU A 214 5.80 14.92 0.75
CA LEU A 214 5.28 13.64 0.26
C LEU A 214 3.76 13.49 0.45
N CYS A 215 3.17 14.20 1.40
CA CYS A 215 1.74 14.18 1.70
C CYS A 215 1.29 15.54 2.25
N GLY A 216 -0.03 15.72 2.42
CA GLY A 216 -0.59 16.99 2.89
C GLY A 216 -0.09 17.44 4.26
N ASN A 217 0.21 16.50 5.16
CA ASN A 217 0.66 16.84 6.50
C ASN A 217 1.54 15.76 7.14
N VAL A 218 2.63 16.16 7.80
CA VAL A 218 3.50 15.29 8.60
C VAL A 218 3.70 15.91 9.98
N LYS A 219 3.31 15.19 11.03
CA LYS A 219 3.33 15.71 12.41
C LYS A 219 3.85 14.71 13.43
N TYR A 220 4.31 15.25 14.56
CA TYR A 220 4.44 14.50 15.80
C TYR A 220 3.05 14.22 16.40
N SER A 221 2.88 13.07 17.04
CA SER A 221 1.70 12.75 17.83
C SER A 221 2.03 11.81 18.98
N PHE A 222 1.84 12.27 20.22
CA PHE A 222 2.03 11.45 21.42
C PHE A 222 1.18 10.16 21.43
N LEU A 223 0.02 10.17 20.75
CA LEU A 223 -0.92 9.05 20.69
C LEU A 223 -0.56 8.00 19.63
N THR A 224 0.41 8.27 18.77
CA THR A 224 0.83 7.29 17.76
C THR A 224 1.70 6.22 18.42
N MET A 225 1.23 4.97 18.38
CA MET A 225 1.85 3.81 19.04
C MET A 225 1.95 2.57 18.13
N ALA A 226 1.28 2.60 16.97
CA ALA A 226 1.16 1.56 15.96
C ALA A 226 0.85 0.14 16.50
N GLY A 227 -0.27 0.04 17.24
CA GLY A 227 -1.06 -1.15 17.62
C GLY A 227 -0.47 -2.55 17.43
N SER A 228 -0.22 -3.24 18.55
CA SER A 228 0.09 -4.69 18.77
C SER A 228 1.30 -4.94 19.68
N GLY A 229 2.01 -3.89 20.11
CA GLY A 229 3.13 -4.02 21.05
C GLY A 229 4.42 -4.62 20.47
N LYS A 230 4.48 -4.85 19.15
CA LYS A 230 5.65 -5.37 18.44
C LYS A 230 6.75 -4.33 18.16
N TYR A 231 6.41 -3.05 18.17
CA TYR A 231 7.36 -1.96 17.97
C TYR A 231 8.08 -1.59 19.26
N MET A 232 9.26 -0.98 19.11
CA MET A 232 10.09 -0.47 20.22
C MET A 232 10.44 1.00 20.01
N ASP A 233 10.78 1.39 18.78
CA ASP A 233 11.35 2.70 18.46
C ASP A 233 10.32 3.56 17.69
N THR A 234 10.73 4.22 16.60
CA THR A 234 9.89 4.99 15.70
C THR A 234 8.64 4.20 15.30
N VAL A 235 7.49 4.83 15.44
CA VAL A 235 6.18 4.32 15.02
C VAL A 235 5.48 5.41 14.22
N PHE A 236 4.72 5.01 13.21
CA PHE A 236 3.99 5.94 12.38
C PHE A 236 2.63 5.38 11.97
N GLU A 237 1.70 6.29 11.71
CA GLU A 237 0.38 6.01 11.15
C GLU A 237 0.10 7.01 10.02
N ILE A 238 -0.48 6.51 8.93
CA ILE A 238 -0.99 7.33 7.83
C ILE A 238 -2.51 7.28 7.90
N THR A 239 -3.16 8.44 7.95
CA THR A 239 -4.61 8.58 8.00
C THR A 239 -5.16 9.41 6.84
N ASP A 240 -6.43 9.24 6.52
CA ASP A 240 -7.17 10.20 5.70
C ASP A 240 -7.59 11.44 6.53
N THR A 241 -8.29 12.38 5.89
CA THR A 241 -8.83 13.61 6.52
C THR A 241 -9.88 13.34 7.60
N ASN A 242 -10.53 12.17 7.56
CA ASN A 242 -11.51 11.74 8.55
C ASN A 242 -10.86 11.02 9.74
N GLY A 243 -9.53 10.87 9.74
CA GLY A 243 -8.79 10.17 10.78
C GLY A 243 -8.82 8.64 10.66
N ASN A 244 -9.31 8.08 9.56
CA ASN A 244 -9.25 6.64 9.34
C ASN A 244 -7.81 6.23 9.08
N ILE A 245 -7.31 5.23 9.82
CA ILE A 245 -5.97 4.70 9.63
C ILE A 245 -5.93 3.88 8.34
N LEU A 246 -5.09 4.32 7.40
CA LEU A 246 -4.84 3.67 6.12
C LEU A 246 -3.59 2.78 6.17
N CYS A 247 -2.62 3.17 7.00
CA CYS A 247 -1.37 2.44 7.17
C CYS A 247 -0.85 2.59 8.60
N SER A 248 -0.29 1.53 9.17
CA SER A 248 0.42 1.56 10.45
C SER A 248 1.77 0.88 10.30
N GLY A 249 2.82 1.50 10.84
CA GLY A 249 4.18 0.99 10.75
C GLY A 249 5.08 1.42 11.89
N GLY A 250 6.30 0.91 11.88
CA GLY A 250 7.32 1.25 12.85
C GLY A 250 8.51 0.31 12.85
N ARG A 251 9.48 0.62 13.69
CA ARG A 251 10.67 -0.18 13.92
C ARG A 251 10.43 -1.21 15.03
N THR A 252 10.65 -2.47 14.69
CA THR A 252 10.35 -3.62 15.54
C THR A 252 11.32 -3.74 16.72
N LYS A 253 10.90 -4.49 17.73
CA LYS A 253 11.83 -5.06 18.71
C LYS A 253 12.82 -5.98 17.98
N PRO A 254 14.08 -6.07 18.43
CA PRO A 254 15.00 -7.10 17.95
C PRO A 254 14.41 -8.49 18.21
N TYR A 255 14.48 -9.40 17.23
CA TYR A 255 13.96 -10.76 17.38
C TYR A 255 14.89 -11.68 18.20
N LEU A 256 16.21 -11.50 18.14
CA LEU A 256 17.17 -12.27 18.96
C LEU A 256 17.89 -11.36 19.96
N THR A 257 18.08 -11.88 21.17
CA THR A 257 18.92 -11.29 22.23
C THR A 257 20.39 -11.67 22.07
N VAL A 258 20.71 -12.58 21.14
CA VAL A 258 22.03 -13.20 20.97
C VAL A 258 22.42 -13.08 19.49
N GLY A 259 23.05 -11.96 19.15
CA GLY A 259 23.51 -11.59 17.81
C GLY A 259 24.18 -10.21 17.85
N PRO A 260 24.93 -9.79 16.81
CA PRO A 260 25.46 -8.44 16.76
C PRO A 260 24.30 -7.42 16.87
N ALA A 261 24.51 -6.36 17.66
CA ALA A 261 23.47 -5.38 17.93
C ALA A 261 22.83 -4.85 16.63
N ASN A 262 21.49 -4.94 16.54
CA ASN A 262 20.65 -4.40 15.46
C ASN A 262 20.60 -5.19 14.13
N SER A 263 21.12 -6.42 14.05
CA SER A 263 20.97 -7.26 12.84
C SER A 263 19.53 -7.74 12.59
N ASP A 264 18.68 -7.73 13.62
CA ASP A 264 17.36 -8.37 13.56
C ASP A 264 16.20 -7.39 13.75
N GLN A 265 16.46 -6.08 13.62
CA GLN A 265 15.40 -5.07 13.62
C GLN A 265 14.97 -4.78 12.19
N PHE A 266 13.65 -4.66 12.02
CA PHE A 266 13.05 -4.22 10.78
C PHE A 266 12.32 -2.92 11.02
N VAL A 267 12.33 -2.03 10.04
CA VAL A 267 11.23 -1.09 9.88
C VAL A 267 10.20 -1.78 9.00
N GLU A 268 8.93 -1.73 9.37
CA GLU A 268 7.86 -2.33 8.58
C GLU A 268 6.57 -1.49 8.62
N PHE A 269 5.69 -1.72 7.65
CA PHE A 269 4.32 -1.23 7.70
C PHE A 269 3.31 -2.28 7.23
N THR A 270 2.05 -2.04 7.56
CA THR A 270 0.91 -2.84 7.10
C THR A 270 -0.19 -1.94 6.53
N ILE A 271 -0.75 -2.33 5.38
CA ILE A 271 -2.00 -1.79 4.82
C ILE A 271 -3.00 -2.94 4.77
N GLN A 272 -4.19 -2.73 5.36
CA GLN A 272 -5.24 -3.75 5.43
C GLN A 272 -6.04 -3.80 4.12
N GLU A 273 -6.59 -4.97 3.77
CA GLU A 273 -7.47 -5.14 2.60
C GLU A 273 -8.62 -4.13 2.58
N SER A 274 -9.20 -3.77 3.73
CA SER A 274 -10.31 -2.81 3.79
C SER A 274 -9.94 -1.45 3.20
N VAL A 275 -8.67 -1.05 3.28
CA VAL A 275 -8.17 0.19 2.66
C VAL A 275 -8.16 0.06 1.14
N PHE A 276 -7.65 -1.06 0.63
CA PHE A 276 -7.67 -1.33 -0.81
C PHE A 276 -9.10 -1.40 -1.35
N LYS A 277 -10.01 -2.10 -0.66
CA LYS A 277 -11.43 -2.17 -1.04
C LYS A 277 -12.06 -0.78 -1.10
N LYS A 278 -11.85 0.05 -0.07
CA LYS A 278 -12.35 1.42 -0.03
C LYS A 278 -11.94 2.22 -1.27
N PHE A 279 -10.66 2.17 -1.64
CA PHE A 279 -10.19 2.96 -2.79
C PHE A 279 -10.57 2.34 -4.14
N ILE A 280 -10.61 1.01 -4.26
CA ILE A 280 -11.03 0.32 -5.49
C ILE A 280 -12.54 0.52 -5.75
N GLU A 281 -13.37 0.48 -4.71
CA GLU A 281 -14.82 0.73 -4.84
C GLU A 281 -15.11 2.18 -5.28
N ILE A 282 -14.30 3.13 -4.80
CA ILE A 282 -14.35 4.53 -5.25
C ILE A 282 -13.84 4.64 -6.70
N ASN A 283 -12.79 3.91 -7.06
CA ASN A 283 -12.19 3.88 -8.40
C ASN A 283 -12.76 2.76 -9.27
N SER A 284 -14.07 2.81 -9.56
CA SER A 284 -14.78 1.81 -10.38
C SER A 284 -14.29 1.67 -11.83
N ASN A 285 -13.38 2.54 -12.29
CA ASN A 285 -12.88 2.61 -13.67
C ASN A 285 -11.58 1.83 -13.92
N ILE A 286 -11.15 0.92 -13.03
CA ILE A 286 -9.92 0.15 -13.26
C ILE A 286 -10.16 -0.93 -14.32
N SER A 287 -9.66 -0.68 -15.54
CA SER A 287 -9.62 -1.70 -16.59
C SER A 287 -8.35 -2.56 -16.48
N SER A 288 -8.50 -3.87 -16.74
CA SER A 288 -7.36 -4.79 -16.86
C SER A 288 -6.59 -4.65 -18.18
N ALA A 289 -7.13 -3.89 -19.14
CA ALA A 289 -6.55 -3.66 -20.45
C ALA A 289 -6.56 -2.17 -20.82
N ASP A 290 -5.60 -1.76 -21.67
CA ASP A 290 -5.53 -0.40 -22.19
C ASP A 290 -6.32 -0.26 -23.51
N VAL A 291 -6.40 -1.34 -24.28
CA VAL A 291 -7.07 -1.39 -25.58
C VAL A 291 -7.82 -2.71 -25.79
N GLY A 292 -9.03 -2.60 -26.34
CA GLY A 292 -9.83 -3.72 -26.78
C GLY A 292 -9.66 -3.91 -28.28
N ILE A 293 -9.39 -5.12 -28.76
CA ILE A 293 -9.31 -5.45 -30.18
C ILE A 293 -10.66 -6.00 -30.63
N ALA A 294 -11.41 -5.15 -31.32
CA ALA A 294 -12.68 -5.51 -31.93
C ALA A 294 -12.46 -6.11 -33.33
N ILE A 295 -13.10 -7.24 -33.61
CA ILE A 295 -12.86 -8.04 -34.81
C ILE A 295 -14.12 -8.00 -35.69
N PHE A 296 -13.97 -7.57 -36.95
CA PHE A 296 -15.10 -7.48 -37.90
C PHE A 296 -15.62 -8.85 -38.35
N HIS A 297 -14.70 -9.78 -38.60
CA HIS A 297 -14.98 -11.10 -39.14
C HIS A 297 -14.11 -12.13 -38.44
N GLU A 298 -14.65 -13.32 -38.20
CA GLU A 298 -13.92 -14.43 -37.57
C GLU A 298 -12.62 -14.80 -38.30
N SER A 299 -12.58 -14.62 -39.62
CA SER A 299 -11.38 -14.80 -40.44
C SER A 299 -10.21 -13.87 -40.07
N ALA A 300 -10.47 -12.76 -39.37
CA ALA A 300 -9.46 -11.80 -38.94
C ALA A 300 -8.88 -12.11 -37.54
N ILE A 301 -9.40 -13.14 -36.84
CA ILE A 301 -8.90 -13.55 -35.51
C ILE A 301 -7.39 -13.84 -35.51
N PRO A 302 -6.81 -14.60 -36.46
CA PRO A 302 -5.37 -14.86 -36.45
C PRO A 302 -4.53 -13.57 -36.48
N SER A 303 -4.89 -12.62 -37.34
CA SER A 303 -4.22 -11.31 -37.42
C SER A 303 -4.43 -10.47 -36.16
N ALA A 304 -5.62 -10.52 -35.57
CA ALA A 304 -5.90 -9.85 -34.31
C ALA A 304 -5.04 -10.35 -33.16
N LEU A 305 -4.81 -11.67 -33.07
CA LEU A 305 -3.94 -12.26 -32.08
C LEU A 305 -2.46 -11.91 -32.31
N GLU A 306 -2.01 -11.88 -33.56
CA GLU A 306 -0.65 -11.45 -33.92
C GLU A 306 -0.39 -9.99 -33.54
N ILE A 307 -1.33 -9.10 -33.86
CA ILE A 307 -1.26 -7.68 -33.48
C ILE A 307 -1.28 -7.52 -31.96
N ALA A 308 -2.13 -8.28 -31.26
CA ALA A 308 -2.18 -8.28 -29.81
C ALA A 308 -0.82 -8.67 -29.20
N GLU A 309 -0.17 -9.71 -29.71
CA GLU A 309 1.16 -10.11 -29.25
C GLU A 309 2.21 -9.03 -29.50
N LYS A 310 2.20 -8.39 -30.68
CA LYS A 310 3.10 -7.28 -30.97
C LYS A 310 2.91 -6.12 -29.98
N MET A 311 1.68 -5.68 -29.76
CA MET A 311 1.38 -4.62 -28.79
C MET A 311 1.74 -5.01 -27.35
N ARG A 312 1.53 -6.27 -26.95
CA ARG A 312 1.94 -6.78 -25.63
C ARG A 312 3.44 -6.81 -25.46
N SER A 313 4.18 -7.16 -26.51
CA SER A 313 5.65 -7.13 -26.52
C SER A 313 6.21 -5.71 -26.32
N GLU A 314 5.40 -4.69 -26.64
CA GLU A 314 5.69 -3.26 -26.41
C GLU A 314 5.10 -2.74 -25.08
N GLY A 315 4.51 -3.60 -24.23
CA GLY A 315 4.04 -3.25 -22.89
C GLY A 315 2.57 -2.79 -22.78
N VAL A 316 1.80 -2.89 -23.87
CA VAL A 316 0.36 -2.59 -23.87
C VAL A 316 -0.44 -3.78 -23.34
N ARG A 317 -1.40 -3.55 -22.44
CA ARG A 317 -2.37 -4.56 -22.01
C ARG A 317 -3.50 -4.63 -23.02
N VAL A 318 -3.66 -5.77 -23.68
CA VAL A 318 -4.60 -5.95 -24.80
C VAL A 318 -5.65 -7.01 -24.47
N ASP A 319 -6.92 -6.65 -24.60
CA ASP A 319 -8.07 -7.56 -24.54
C ASP A 319 -8.60 -7.82 -25.96
N VAL A 320 -8.74 -9.08 -26.37
CA VAL A 320 -9.15 -9.45 -27.74
C VAL A 320 -10.51 -10.13 -27.68
N ASP A 321 -11.45 -9.75 -28.54
CA ASP A 321 -12.76 -10.41 -28.59
C ASP A 321 -12.64 -11.79 -29.24
N ILE A 322 -12.35 -12.80 -28.41
CA ILE A 322 -12.33 -14.21 -28.83
C ILE A 322 -13.70 -14.89 -28.72
N VAL A 323 -14.72 -14.16 -28.21
CA VAL A 323 -16.10 -14.65 -28.09
C VAL A 323 -16.86 -14.54 -29.42
N ASN A 324 -16.33 -13.76 -30.38
CA ASN A 324 -16.92 -13.50 -31.69
C ASN A 324 -18.31 -12.85 -31.56
N PHE A 325 -18.42 -11.86 -30.67
CA PHE A 325 -19.64 -11.05 -30.55
C PHE A 325 -19.85 -10.22 -31.82
N SER A 326 -21.07 -9.72 -32.05
CA SER A 326 -21.25 -8.66 -33.05
C SER A 326 -20.45 -7.42 -32.65
N LEU A 327 -19.93 -6.65 -33.62
CA LEU A 327 -19.13 -5.44 -33.36
C LEU A 327 -19.77 -4.47 -32.35
N GLU A 328 -21.08 -4.27 -32.45
CA GLU A 328 -21.88 -3.51 -31.48
C GLU A 328 -21.71 -4.02 -30.05
N LYS A 329 -21.84 -5.35 -29.86
CA LYS A 329 -21.69 -6.00 -28.55
C LYS A 329 -20.25 -5.98 -28.06
N GLN A 330 -19.26 -6.13 -28.95
CA GLN A 330 -17.84 -5.99 -28.61
C GLN A 330 -17.55 -4.59 -28.06
N LYS A 331 -18.00 -3.55 -28.77
CA LYS A 331 -17.85 -2.15 -28.34
C LYS A 331 -18.50 -1.89 -26.99
N ILE A 332 -19.74 -2.36 -26.79
CA ILE A 332 -20.44 -2.25 -25.49
C ILE A 332 -19.66 -2.99 -24.38
N SER A 333 -19.11 -4.17 -24.66
CA SER A 333 -18.30 -4.94 -23.72
C SER A 333 -17.06 -4.17 -23.28
N TYR A 334 -16.32 -3.58 -24.22
CA TYR A 334 -15.13 -2.78 -23.92
C TYR A 334 -15.45 -1.50 -23.14
N ILE A 335 -16.55 -0.82 -23.47
CA ILE A 335 -17.02 0.34 -22.70
C ILE A 335 -17.39 -0.06 -21.27
N LYS A 336 -18.10 -1.18 -21.08
CA LYS A 336 -18.42 -1.72 -19.74
C LYS A 336 -17.21 -2.15 -18.93
N LYS A 337 -16.12 -2.54 -19.62
CA LYS A 337 -14.82 -2.83 -19.02
C LYS A 337 -13.95 -1.58 -18.84
N HIS A 338 -14.49 -0.38 -19.13
CA HIS A 338 -13.81 0.91 -19.01
C HIS A 338 -12.54 1.04 -19.87
N LEU A 339 -12.47 0.34 -21.00
CA LEU A 339 -11.33 0.49 -21.91
C LEU A 339 -11.42 1.81 -22.64
N LYS A 340 -10.34 2.59 -22.59
CA LYS A 340 -10.29 3.90 -23.26
C LYS A 340 -10.16 3.77 -24.78
N PHE A 341 -9.52 2.71 -25.25
CA PHE A 341 -9.30 2.51 -26.68
C PHE A 341 -9.92 1.22 -27.19
N VAL A 342 -10.46 1.27 -28.40
CA VAL A 342 -10.89 0.10 -29.17
C VAL A 342 -10.21 0.14 -30.53
N LEU A 343 -9.37 -0.83 -30.83
CA LEU A 343 -8.74 -1.02 -32.13
C LEU A 343 -9.60 -1.99 -32.94
N PHE A 344 -10.00 -1.60 -34.14
CA PHE A 344 -10.78 -2.46 -35.01
C PHE A 344 -9.87 -3.17 -36.02
N ILE A 345 -10.15 -4.45 -36.25
CA ILE A 345 -9.41 -5.30 -37.17
C ILE A 345 -10.38 -5.97 -38.14
N ASP A 346 -10.17 -5.69 -39.43
CA ASP A 346 -10.79 -6.40 -40.54
C ASP A 346 -9.71 -7.12 -41.36
N SER A 347 -10.05 -8.31 -41.85
CA SER A 347 -9.31 -9.08 -42.84
C SER A 347 -8.85 -8.26 -44.07
N ARG A 348 -9.57 -7.19 -44.42
CA ARG A 348 -9.24 -6.29 -45.54
C ARG A 348 -8.26 -5.16 -45.19
N GLU A 349 -8.25 -4.69 -43.95
CA GLU A 349 -7.37 -3.58 -43.50
C GLU A 349 -5.90 -4.01 -43.34
N ASN A 350 -5.65 -5.32 -43.23
CA ASN A 350 -4.30 -5.90 -43.25
C ASN A 350 -3.49 -5.55 -44.52
N LEU A 351 -4.14 -5.16 -45.62
CA LEU A 351 -3.45 -4.82 -46.86
C LEU A 351 -2.90 -3.38 -46.89
N SER A 352 -3.48 -2.46 -46.11
CA SER A 352 -3.04 -1.05 -46.10
C SER A 352 -2.10 -0.72 -44.93
N GLY A 353 -1.99 -1.61 -43.93
CA GLY A 353 -1.16 -1.39 -42.73
C GLY A 353 -1.69 -0.31 -41.79
N THR A 354 -2.94 0.11 -41.97
CA THR A 354 -3.61 1.15 -41.19
C THR A 354 -4.89 0.60 -40.59
N TYR A 355 -5.12 0.89 -39.31
CA TYR A 355 -6.21 0.38 -38.51
C TYR A 355 -7.00 1.54 -37.89
N ARG A 356 -8.29 1.32 -37.69
CA ARG A 356 -9.15 2.27 -36.97
C ARG A 356 -8.98 2.09 -35.46
N LEU A 357 -8.55 3.14 -34.78
CA LEU A 357 -8.49 3.24 -33.33
C LEU A 357 -9.55 4.23 -32.85
N LEU A 358 -10.49 3.77 -32.04
CA LEU A 358 -11.52 4.58 -31.41
C LEU A 358 -11.13 4.92 -29.98
N GLU A 359 -11.23 6.18 -29.61
CA GLU A 359 -11.19 6.64 -28.22
C GLU A 359 -12.62 6.66 -27.65
N THR A 360 -12.90 5.80 -26.66
CA THR A 360 -14.27 5.56 -26.17
C THR A 360 -14.85 6.75 -25.41
N SER A 361 -14.01 7.54 -24.74
CA SER A 361 -14.41 8.72 -23.98
C SER A 361 -14.87 9.88 -24.87
N THR A 362 -14.17 10.12 -25.98
CA THR A 362 -14.45 11.24 -26.89
C THR A 362 -15.27 10.82 -28.11
N GLY A 363 -15.32 9.52 -28.40
CA GLY A 363 -15.90 8.99 -29.64
C GLY A 363 -15.03 9.24 -30.88
N LYS A 364 -13.82 9.77 -30.73
CA LYS A 364 -12.95 10.14 -31.84
C LYS A 364 -12.25 8.92 -32.43
N ASP A 365 -12.28 8.84 -33.76
CA ASP A 365 -11.59 7.81 -34.54
C ASP A 365 -10.27 8.32 -35.12
N TYR A 366 -9.28 7.44 -35.13
CA TYR A 366 -7.96 7.66 -35.73
C TYR A 366 -7.65 6.51 -36.69
N ASN A 367 -7.18 6.82 -37.89
CA ASN A 367 -6.61 5.82 -38.80
C ASN A 367 -5.09 5.84 -38.63
N VAL A 368 -4.53 4.78 -38.05
CA VAL A 368 -3.15 4.74 -37.56
C VAL A 368 -2.50 3.39 -37.87
N SER A 369 -1.17 3.35 -38.00
CA SER A 369 -0.45 2.07 -37.95
C SER A 369 -0.46 1.49 -36.54
N ILE A 370 -0.07 0.22 -36.40
CA ILE A 370 0.03 -0.43 -35.07
C ILE A 370 1.02 0.31 -34.18
N GLU A 371 2.18 0.71 -34.70
CA GLU A 371 3.21 1.43 -33.95
C GLU A 371 2.67 2.76 -33.41
N ARG A 372 1.89 3.47 -34.24
CA ARG A 372 1.29 4.73 -33.83
C ARG A 372 0.14 4.54 -32.83
N ALA A 373 -0.62 3.45 -32.96
CA ALA A 373 -1.62 3.06 -31.97
C ALA A 373 -0.95 2.74 -30.62
N THR A 374 0.09 1.91 -30.61
CA THR A 374 0.85 1.58 -29.40
C THR A 374 1.40 2.84 -28.73
N SER A 375 2.10 3.69 -29.48
CA SER A 375 2.64 4.96 -28.96
C SER A 375 1.54 5.81 -28.34
N LYS A 376 0.40 5.98 -29.01
CA LYS A 376 -0.71 6.79 -28.48
C LYS A 376 -1.30 6.20 -27.20
N ILE A 377 -1.38 4.88 -27.08
CA ILE A 377 -1.88 4.19 -25.88
C ILE A 377 -0.88 4.30 -24.72
N LEU A 378 0.43 4.23 -25.00
CA LEU A 378 1.48 4.38 -24.00
C LEU A 378 1.63 5.83 -23.54
N ASP A 379 1.62 6.80 -24.46
CA ASP A 379 1.52 8.24 -24.15
C ASP A 379 0.29 8.50 -23.28
N TYR A 380 -0.80 7.79 -23.62
CA TYR A 380 -1.97 7.52 -22.80
C TYR A 380 -1.69 7.44 -21.29
N ARG A 381 -1.02 6.35 -20.95
CA ARG A 381 -0.63 6.01 -19.59
C ARG A 381 0.30 7.03 -18.95
N GLY A 382 1.16 7.67 -19.75
CA GLY A 382 2.05 8.73 -19.26
C GLY A 382 1.29 9.98 -18.83
N ILE A 383 0.26 10.37 -19.58
CA ILE A 383 -0.57 11.56 -19.31
C ILE A 383 -1.53 11.33 -18.14
N ASN A 384 -2.10 10.13 -17.99
CA ASN A 384 -2.95 9.84 -16.81
C ASN A 384 -2.20 9.93 -15.48
N HIS A 385 -0.87 9.83 -15.47
CA HIS A 385 -0.09 10.13 -14.27
C HIS A 385 -0.03 11.63 -13.92
N GLU A 386 -0.31 12.53 -14.87
CA GLU A 386 -0.31 14.00 -14.67
C GLU A 386 -1.72 14.61 -14.67
N GLU A 387 -2.68 14.06 -15.43
CA GLU A 387 -4.05 14.60 -15.51
C GLU A 387 -4.99 14.11 -14.38
N ASP A 388 -4.73 12.94 -13.76
CA ASP A 388 -5.49 12.52 -12.57
C ASP A 388 -5.31 13.50 -11.39
N ASP A 389 -4.20 14.26 -11.34
CA ASP A 389 -4.02 15.34 -10.37
C ASP A 389 -4.96 16.54 -10.61
N SER A 390 -5.50 16.69 -11.83
CA SER A 390 -6.28 17.88 -12.24
C SER A 390 -7.80 17.71 -12.17
N LEU A 391 -8.31 16.48 -12.18
CA LEU A 391 -9.76 16.21 -12.15
C LEU A 391 -10.36 16.20 -10.74
N PHE A 392 -9.52 16.10 -9.70
CA PHE A 392 -9.97 16.19 -8.30
C PHE A 392 -10.13 17.62 -7.77
N SER A 393 -9.77 18.65 -8.54
CA SER A 393 -9.90 20.06 -8.12
C SER A 393 -11.30 20.68 -8.32
N ILE A 394 -12.31 19.91 -8.78
CA ILE A 394 -13.64 20.45 -9.13
C ILE A 394 -14.76 20.00 -8.16
N LEU A 395 -14.47 19.22 -7.12
CA LEU A 395 -15.45 18.95 -6.06
C LEU A 395 -14.96 19.56 -4.74
N VAL A 396 -15.18 20.87 -4.63
CA VAL A 396 -15.16 21.66 -3.39
C VAL A 396 -16.46 21.45 -2.61
#